data_AF-A0AA46TBA7-F1
#
_entry.id   AF-A0AA46TBA7-F1
#
_cell.length_a   1.000
_cell.length_b   1.000
_cell.length_c   1.000
_cell.angle_alpha   90.00
_cell.angle_beta   90.00
_cell.angle_gamma   90.00
#
_symmetry.space_group_name_H-M   'P 1'
#
loop_
_entity.id
_entity.type
_entity.pdbx_description
1 polymer ?
#
loop_
_entity_poly.entity_id
_entity_poly.type
_entity_poly.pdbx_seq_one_letter_code
_entity_poly.pdbx_strand_id
1 'polypeptide(L)'
;MAMQAQGRRCVSMLIGSEEIRSFVEEGRDVLGFIVHDLIHADHFFHDPIRAQAQVLFCQRLVEVLKLPAIQHMLVKDETFRKEFHYLMSDMNSVPLNLLKTLKAVLLGYYKRQSTDDMKQSLPLEIEATFNECYHQVLQRWNFSTSEFAAAQRLNTEEYQHPADSVLLDLALGKNHSPIENNLVLC
;
A
#
# COMPACT_ATOMS: atom_id res chain seq x y z
N MET A 1 11.56 0.47 -2.31
CA MET A 1 10.56 -0.04 -3.29
C MET A 1 11.13 -0.93 -4.39
N ALA A 2 12.20 -0.56 -5.11
CA ALA A 2 12.71 -1.39 -6.21
C ALA A 2 13.02 -2.85 -5.79
N MET A 3 13.60 -3.06 -4.61
CA MET A 3 13.83 -4.40 -4.06
C MET A 3 12.52 -5.17 -3.79
N GLN A 4 11.54 -4.53 -3.14
CA GLN A 4 10.26 -5.17 -2.81
C GLN A 4 9.43 -5.52 -4.06
N ALA A 5 9.48 -4.68 -5.10
CA ALA A 5 8.88 -4.94 -6.41
C ALA A 5 9.55 -6.09 -7.19
N GLN A 6 10.72 -6.55 -6.74
CA GLN A 6 11.44 -7.71 -7.27
C GLN A 6 11.30 -8.95 -6.36
N GLY A 7 10.41 -8.92 -5.36
CA GLY A 7 10.23 -10.03 -4.42
C GLY A 7 11.32 -10.15 -3.36
N ARG A 8 12.16 -9.13 -3.19
CA ARG A 8 13.16 -9.10 -2.12
C ARG A 8 12.57 -8.43 -0.87
N ARG A 9 12.95 -8.93 0.30
CA ARG A 9 12.57 -8.36 1.60
C ARG A 9 13.82 -7.91 2.33
N CYS A 10 13.77 -6.72 2.92
CA CYS A 10 14.83 -6.24 3.80
C CYS A 10 14.42 -6.61 5.21
N VAL A 11 15.26 -7.37 5.92
CA VAL A 11 15.07 -7.60 7.35
C VAL A 11 15.86 -6.55 8.12
N SER A 12 15.30 -6.06 9.21
CA SER A 12 15.97 -5.04 10.01
C SER A 12 17.25 -5.58 10.64
N MET A 13 18.29 -4.76 10.61
CA MET A 13 19.56 -5.03 11.26
C MET A 13 20.04 -3.76 11.95
N LEU A 14 19.89 -3.70 13.27
CA LEU A 14 20.48 -2.64 14.07
C LEU A 14 21.95 -2.99 14.33
N ILE A 15 22.84 -2.07 13.96
CA ILE A 15 24.30 -2.28 14.02
C ILE A 15 24.98 -1.40 15.08
N GLY A 16 24.33 -0.32 15.52
CA GLY A 16 24.86 0.59 16.54
C GLY A 16 24.51 0.13 17.96
N SER A 17 25.50 0.06 18.85
CA SER A 17 25.26 -0.32 20.26
C SER A 17 24.33 0.61 21.00
N GLU A 18 24.35 1.91 20.68
CA GLU A 18 23.46 2.91 21.28
C GLU A 18 22.02 2.76 20.76
N GLU A 19 21.83 2.60 19.45
CA GLU A 19 20.52 2.35 18.83
C GLU A 19 19.89 1.09 19.41
N ILE A 20 20.68 0.02 19.57
CA ILE A 20 20.20 -1.24 20.12
C ILE A 20 19.68 -1.07 21.55
N ARG A 21 20.36 -0.26 22.37
CA ARG A 21 19.98 -0.04 23.77
C ARG A 21 18.78 0.86 23.92
N SER A 22 18.59 1.82 23.02
CA SER A 22 17.50 2.78 23.06
C SER A 22 16.25 2.34 22.30
N PHE A 23 16.31 1.23 21.56
CA PHE A 23 15.22 0.80 20.71
C PHE A 23 14.03 0.28 21.52
N VAL A 24 12.88 0.94 21.37
CA VAL A 24 11.59 0.48 21.88
C VAL A 24 10.53 0.78 20.81
N GLU A 25 10.03 -0.27 20.16
CA GLU A 25 8.95 -0.16 19.17
C GLU A 25 7.75 -1.00 19.61
N GLU A 26 6.64 -0.32 19.94
CA GLU A 26 5.41 -0.96 20.46
C GLU A 26 5.65 -1.86 21.68
N GLY A 27 6.65 -1.53 22.51
CA GLY A 27 7.02 -2.31 23.69
C GLY A 27 7.93 -3.51 23.42
N ARG A 28 8.44 -3.68 22.18
CA ARG A 28 9.43 -4.70 21.83
C ARG A 28 10.85 -4.16 21.94
N ASP A 29 11.74 -5.00 22.44
CA ASP A 29 13.18 -4.79 22.32
C ASP A 29 13.67 -5.13 20.91
N VAL A 30 14.96 -4.88 20.64
CA VAL A 30 15.59 -5.16 19.35
C VAL A 30 15.41 -6.60 18.90
N LEU A 31 15.54 -7.56 19.82
CA LEU A 31 15.44 -8.96 19.46
C LEU A 31 14.00 -9.30 19.06
N GLY A 32 13.01 -8.83 19.84
CA GLY A 32 11.60 -8.99 19.51
C GLY A 32 11.23 -8.37 18.16
N PHE A 33 11.85 -7.24 17.81
CA PHE A 33 11.68 -6.61 16.50
C PHE A 33 12.32 -7.41 15.36
N ILE A 34 13.55 -7.89 15.53
CA ILE A 34 14.22 -8.75 14.53
C ILE A 34 13.42 -10.05 14.31
N VAL A 35 12.96 -10.68 15.39
CA VAL A 35 12.15 -11.91 15.30
C VAL A 35 10.83 -11.64 14.58
N HIS A 36 10.18 -10.52 14.87
CA HIS A 36 8.97 -10.09 14.17
C HIS A 36 9.22 -9.94 12.66
N ASP A 37 10.29 -9.28 12.25
CA ASP A 37 10.65 -9.14 10.83
C ASP A 37 10.95 -10.48 10.16
N LEU A 38 11.58 -11.41 10.88
CA LEU A 38 11.84 -12.77 10.38
C LEU A 38 10.55 -13.57 10.21
N ILE A 39 9.57 -13.43 11.12
CA ILE A 39 8.26 -14.08 10.99
C ILE A 39 7.54 -13.57 9.74
N HIS A 40 7.62 -12.26 9.45
CA HIS A 40 7.02 -11.72 8.23
C HIS A 40 7.74 -12.18 6.96
N ALA A 41 9.07 -12.28 7.00
CA ALA A 41 9.82 -12.87 5.92
C ALA A 41 9.42 -14.35 5.69
N ASP A 42 9.29 -15.14 6.75
CA ASP A 42 8.85 -16.54 6.67
C ASP A 42 7.44 -16.64 6.06
N HIS A 43 6.47 -15.89 6.57
CA HIS A 43 5.11 -15.86 5.99
C HIS A 43 5.11 -15.46 4.51
N PHE A 44 5.96 -14.50 4.13
CA PHE A 44 6.11 -14.08 2.74
C PHE A 44 6.68 -15.21 1.87
N PHE A 45 7.66 -15.98 2.33
CA PHE A 45 8.23 -17.08 1.55
C PHE A 45 7.39 -18.36 1.60
N HIS A 46 6.54 -18.52 2.62
CA HIS A 46 5.70 -19.71 2.82
C HIS A 46 4.42 -19.71 1.97
N ASP A 47 3.85 -18.54 1.66
CA ASP A 47 2.67 -18.41 0.80
C ASP A 47 3.00 -17.67 -0.51
N PRO A 48 3.37 -18.41 -1.58
CA PRO A 48 3.75 -17.82 -2.87
C PRO A 48 2.67 -16.94 -3.49
N ILE A 49 1.39 -17.22 -3.23
CA ILE A 49 0.27 -16.47 -3.77
C ILE A 49 0.22 -15.08 -3.12
N ARG A 50 0.26 -15.04 -1.79
CA ARG A 50 0.31 -13.77 -1.04
C ARG A 50 1.59 -12.99 -1.35
N ALA A 51 2.71 -13.68 -1.47
CA ALA A 51 3.98 -13.08 -1.83
C ALA A 51 3.90 -12.34 -3.16
N GLN A 52 3.39 -13.04 -4.18
CA GLN A 52 3.23 -12.50 -5.52
C GLN A 52 2.27 -11.31 -5.53
N ALA A 53 1.15 -11.39 -4.81
CA ALA A 53 0.18 -10.30 -4.71
C ALA A 53 0.80 -9.03 -4.10
N GLN A 54 1.62 -9.16 -3.05
CA GLN A 54 2.35 -8.02 -2.48
C GLN A 54 3.41 -7.46 -3.44
N VAL A 55 4.12 -8.31 -4.19
CA VAL A 55 5.09 -7.87 -5.21
C VAL A 55 4.40 -7.05 -6.29
N LEU A 56 3.25 -7.53 -6.77
CA LEU A 56 2.44 -6.83 -7.77
C LEU A 56 1.93 -5.50 -7.24
N PHE A 57 1.47 -5.46 -5.98
CA PHE A 57 1.10 -4.21 -5.33
C PHE A 57 2.28 -3.22 -5.32
N CYS A 58 3.48 -3.67 -4.94
CA CYS A 58 4.68 -2.82 -4.94
C CYS A 58 5.02 -2.32 -6.34
N GLN A 59 4.88 -3.15 -7.37
CA GLN A 59 5.07 -2.74 -8.77
C GLN A 59 4.07 -1.66 -9.19
N ARG A 60 2.80 -1.80 -8.81
CA ARG A 60 1.79 -0.75 -9.09
C ARG A 60 2.08 0.53 -8.32
N LEU A 61 2.54 0.43 -7.08
CA LEU A 61 2.94 1.60 -6.28
C LEU A 61 4.14 2.34 -6.89
N VAL A 62 5.06 1.63 -7.56
CA VAL A 62 6.14 2.26 -8.37
C VAL A 62 5.59 3.06 -9.54
N GLU A 63 4.52 2.59 -10.20
CA GLU A 63 3.86 3.36 -11.27
C GLU A 63 3.11 4.57 -10.72
N VAL A 64 2.51 4.46 -9.53
CA VAL A 64 1.88 5.59 -8.83
C VAL A 64 2.89 6.66 -8.47
N LEU A 65 4.08 6.27 -8.01
CA LEU A 65 5.16 7.21 -7.72
C LEU A 65 5.53 8.09 -8.92
N LYS A 66 5.31 7.63 -10.17
CA LYS A 66 5.61 8.44 -11.37
C LYS A 66 4.56 9.51 -11.66
N LEU A 67 3.42 9.53 -10.94
CA LEU A 67 2.39 10.53 -11.13
C LEU A 67 2.89 11.92 -10.66
N PRO A 68 2.74 12.97 -11.48
CA PRO A 68 3.16 14.33 -11.10
C PRO A 68 2.51 14.82 -9.79
N ALA A 69 1.23 14.48 -9.58
CA ALA A 69 0.51 14.81 -8.35
C ALA A 69 1.18 14.20 -7.11
N ILE A 70 1.59 12.92 -7.19
CA ILE A 70 2.26 12.22 -6.09
C ILE A 70 3.63 12.83 -5.82
N GLN A 71 4.41 13.10 -6.87
CA GLN A 71 5.71 13.76 -6.73
C GLN A 71 5.58 15.15 -6.09
N HIS A 72 4.55 15.90 -6.47
CA HIS A 72 4.27 17.20 -5.86
C HIS A 72 3.96 17.08 -4.36
N MET A 73 3.08 16.15 -3.97
CA MET A 73 2.72 15.90 -2.57
C MET A 73 3.94 15.49 -1.73
N LEU A 74 4.81 14.62 -2.25
CA LEU A 74 6.05 14.19 -1.58
C LEU A 74 7.00 15.35 -1.28
N VAL A 75 7.02 16.39 -2.13
CA VAL A 75 7.87 17.58 -1.95
C VAL A 75 7.23 18.59 -1.00
N LYS A 76 5.91 18.74 -1.06
CA LYS A 76 5.19 19.83 -0.39
C LYS A 76 4.71 19.51 1.03
N ASP A 77 4.41 18.26 1.33
CA ASP A 77 3.81 17.87 2.61
C ASP A 77 4.65 16.79 3.29
N GLU A 78 5.33 17.16 4.38
CA GLU A 78 6.23 16.27 5.11
C GLU A 78 5.48 15.09 5.72
N THR A 79 4.25 15.30 6.20
CA THR A 79 3.41 14.26 6.79
C THR A 79 3.04 13.21 5.74
N PHE A 80 2.60 13.65 4.57
CA PHE A 80 2.31 12.80 3.42
C PHE A 80 3.56 12.01 3.04
N ARG A 81 4.72 12.66 2.95
CA ARG A 81 5.98 11.97 2.66
C ARG A 81 6.28 10.87 3.66
N LYS A 82 6.10 11.11 4.97
CA LYS A 82 6.30 10.10 6.03
C LYS A 82 5.31 8.95 5.91
N GLU A 83 4.02 9.25 5.78
CA GLU A 83 2.94 8.27 5.66
C GLU A 83 3.08 7.42 4.38
N PHE A 84 3.45 8.05 3.26
CA PHE A 84 3.69 7.37 2.00
C PHE A 84 4.94 6.49 2.04
N HIS A 85 6.02 6.95 2.68
CA HIS A 85 7.19 6.11 2.91
C HIS A 85 6.89 4.94 3.85
N TYR A 86 6.05 5.15 4.87
CA TYR A 86 5.59 4.09 5.75
C TYR A 86 4.82 3.01 4.96
N LEU A 87 3.88 3.41 4.10
CA LEU A 87 3.20 2.50 3.17
C LEU A 87 4.19 1.74 2.27
N MET A 88 5.22 2.41 1.76
CA MET A 88 6.27 1.79 0.94
C MET A 88 7.16 0.81 1.72
N SER A 89 7.26 0.96 3.05
CA SER A 89 8.03 0.07 3.91
C SER A 89 7.21 -1.10 4.46
N ASP A 90 5.88 -1.03 4.43
CA ASP A 90 5.00 -2.08 4.97
C ASP A 90 5.16 -3.38 4.18
N MET A 91 5.78 -4.37 4.83
CA MET A 91 5.98 -5.73 4.30
C MET A 91 4.91 -6.73 4.77
N ASN A 92 4.02 -6.30 5.66
CA ASN A 92 3.27 -7.17 6.57
C ASN A 92 1.79 -7.20 6.22
N SER A 93 1.27 -6.14 5.60
CA SER A 93 -0.14 -6.02 5.27
C SER A 93 -0.55 -6.80 4.02
N VAL A 94 -1.80 -7.27 4.02
CA VAL A 94 -2.44 -7.80 2.81
C VAL A 94 -2.71 -6.67 1.80
N PRO A 95 -2.67 -6.94 0.48
CA PRO A 95 -2.82 -5.91 -0.55
C PRO A 95 -4.05 -5.02 -0.41
N LEU A 96 -5.20 -5.56 0.02
CA LEU A 96 -6.41 -4.75 0.23
C LEU A 96 -6.21 -3.73 1.36
N ASN A 97 -5.54 -4.10 2.45
CA ASN A 97 -5.21 -3.16 3.52
C ASN A 97 -4.22 -2.11 3.04
N LEU A 98 -3.22 -2.48 2.24
CA LEU A 98 -2.29 -1.52 1.62
C LEU A 98 -3.02 -0.53 0.71
N LEU A 99 -4.01 -0.98 -0.07
CA LEU A 99 -4.83 -0.09 -0.91
C LEU A 99 -5.69 0.86 -0.07
N LYS A 100 -6.29 0.38 1.03
CA LYS A 100 -7.02 1.21 1.99
C LYS A 100 -6.12 2.28 2.59
N THR A 101 -4.92 1.89 3.02
CA THR A 101 -3.92 2.81 3.56
C THR A 101 -3.52 3.85 2.53
N LEU A 102 -3.24 3.45 1.28
CA LEU A 102 -2.93 4.39 0.20
C LEU A 102 -4.04 5.44 0.02
N LYS A 103 -5.31 5.02 -0.03
CA LYS A 103 -6.43 5.97 -0.14
C LYS A 103 -6.49 6.91 1.07
N ALA A 104 -6.25 6.40 2.27
CA ALA A 104 -6.24 7.20 3.49
C ALA A 104 -5.10 8.23 3.52
N VAL A 105 -3.89 7.86 3.08
CA VAL A 105 -2.74 8.77 2.97
C VAL A 105 -3.03 9.90 1.98
N LEU A 106 -3.61 9.58 0.81
CA LEU A 106 -4.05 10.58 -0.16
C LEU A 106 -5.11 11.51 0.43
N LEU A 107 -6.15 10.95 1.05
CA LEU A 107 -7.22 11.72 1.68
C LEU A 107 -6.68 12.65 2.78
N GLY A 108 -5.74 12.16 3.59
CA GLY A 108 -5.08 12.91 4.65
C GLY A 108 -4.38 14.16 4.12
N TYR A 109 -3.67 14.05 2.99
CA TYR A 109 -3.09 15.22 2.32
C TYR A 109 -4.14 16.28 1.99
N TYR A 110 -5.22 15.90 1.29
CA TYR A 110 -6.25 16.87 0.89
C TYR A 110 -6.96 17.49 2.10
N LYS A 111 -7.23 16.71 3.14
CA LYS A 111 -7.85 17.23 4.38
C LYS A 111 -6.97 18.28 5.03
N ARG A 112 -5.65 18.04 5.16
CA ARG A 112 -4.71 19.01 5.75
C ARG A 112 -4.62 20.33 4.99
N GLN A 113 -4.94 20.33 3.69
CA GLN A 113 -4.95 21.56 2.88
C GLN A 113 -6.28 22.32 2.99
N SER A 114 -7.37 21.69 3.45
CA SER A 114 -8.72 22.25 3.35
C SER A 114 -9.44 22.43 4.68
N THR A 115 -9.06 21.69 5.73
CA THR A 115 -9.73 21.74 7.03
C THR A 115 -8.73 21.53 8.18
N ASP A 116 -8.98 22.21 9.29
CA ASP A 116 -8.25 22.00 10.54
C ASP A 116 -8.76 20.76 11.30
N ASP A 117 -9.96 20.26 10.98
CA ASP A 117 -10.56 19.07 11.61
C ASP A 117 -10.59 17.89 10.63
N MET A 118 -9.70 16.92 10.88
CA MET A 118 -9.57 15.70 10.07
C MET A 118 -10.83 14.82 10.07
N LYS A 119 -11.79 15.05 10.98
CA LYS A 119 -13.06 14.31 11.02
C LYS A 119 -14.10 14.89 10.06
N GLN A 120 -13.95 16.14 9.63
CA GLN A 120 -14.86 16.76 8.69
C GLN A 120 -14.70 16.17 7.28
N SER A 121 -15.79 16.20 6.53
CA SER A 121 -15.79 15.90 5.10
C SER A 121 -15.02 16.99 4.33
N LEU A 122 -14.47 16.63 3.18
CA LEU A 122 -13.83 17.60 2.30
C LEU A 122 -14.87 18.58 1.73
N PRO A 123 -14.50 19.86 1.50
CA PRO A 123 -15.30 20.74 0.65
C PRO A 123 -15.46 20.13 -0.74
N LEU A 124 -16.61 20.33 -1.39
CA LEU A 124 -16.97 19.69 -2.66
C LEU A 124 -15.89 19.86 -3.77
N GLU A 125 -15.29 21.04 -3.87
CA GLU A 125 -14.23 21.31 -4.87
C GLU A 125 -12.94 20.51 -4.61
N ILE A 126 -12.58 20.37 -3.34
CA ILE A 126 -11.41 19.59 -2.91
C ILE A 126 -11.69 18.10 -3.04
N GLU A 127 -12.92 17.67 -2.72
CA GLU A 127 -13.37 16.30 -2.90
C GLU A 127 -13.30 15.87 -4.37
N ALA A 128 -13.74 16.72 -5.30
CA ALA A 128 -13.61 16.46 -6.73
C ALA A 128 -12.14 16.30 -7.16
N THR A 129 -11.26 17.15 -6.63
CA THR A 129 -9.81 17.08 -6.90
C THR A 129 -9.18 15.80 -6.33
N PHE A 130 -9.56 15.41 -5.11
CA PHE A 130 -9.16 14.15 -4.49
C PHE A 130 -9.62 12.94 -5.31
N ASN A 131 -10.88 12.93 -5.73
CA ASN A 131 -11.46 11.85 -6.51
C ASN A 131 -10.77 11.68 -7.87
N GLU A 132 -10.44 12.78 -8.55
CA GLU A 132 -9.67 12.75 -9.79
C GLU A 132 -8.25 12.21 -9.56
N CYS A 133 -7.56 12.67 -8.51
CA CYS A 133 -6.24 12.15 -8.16
C CYS A 133 -6.29 10.65 -7.86
N TYR A 134 -7.25 10.21 -7.05
CA TYR A 134 -7.40 8.81 -6.69
C TYR A 134 -7.82 7.96 -7.91
N HIS A 135 -8.62 8.51 -8.83
CA HIS A 135 -8.91 7.87 -10.11
C HIS A 135 -7.63 7.62 -10.93
N GLN A 136 -6.75 8.62 -11.08
CA GLN A 136 -5.47 8.46 -11.77
C GLN A 136 -4.53 7.47 -11.09
N VAL A 137 -4.57 7.41 -9.76
CA VAL A 137 -3.89 6.37 -8.97
C VAL A 137 -4.45 5.02 -9.38
N LEU A 138 -5.76 4.79 -9.26
CA LEU A 138 -6.39 3.51 -9.59
C LEU A 138 -6.21 3.08 -11.05
N GLN A 139 -6.08 4.01 -12.00
CA GLN A 139 -5.75 3.68 -13.40
C GLN A 139 -4.40 2.96 -13.56
N ARG A 140 -3.52 3.05 -12.57
CA ARG A 140 -2.26 2.29 -12.55
C ARG A 140 -2.47 0.82 -12.18
N TRP A 141 -3.64 0.49 -11.64
CA TRP A 141 -4.11 -0.88 -11.47
C TRP A 141 -4.88 -1.30 -12.73
N ASN A 142 -4.62 -2.53 -13.20
CA ASN A 142 -5.32 -3.11 -14.34
C ASN A 142 -6.67 -3.70 -13.91
N PHE A 143 -7.48 -2.92 -13.19
CA PHE A 143 -8.79 -3.38 -12.72
C PHE A 143 -9.80 -3.43 -13.86
N SER A 144 -10.68 -4.44 -13.83
CA SER A 144 -11.92 -4.43 -14.59
C SER A 144 -12.86 -3.32 -14.10
N THR A 145 -13.89 -3.00 -14.88
CA THR A 145 -14.85 -1.93 -14.54
C THR A 145 -15.49 -2.10 -13.15
N SER A 146 -15.84 -3.34 -12.77
CA SER A 146 -16.44 -3.62 -11.47
C SER A 146 -15.44 -3.49 -10.33
N GLU A 147 -14.21 -3.98 -10.51
CA GLU A 147 -13.12 -3.87 -9.54
C GLU A 147 -12.70 -2.41 -9.33
N PHE A 148 -12.64 -1.63 -10.42
CA PHE A 148 -12.34 -0.21 -10.38
C PHE A 148 -13.39 0.56 -9.58
N ALA A 149 -14.68 0.31 -9.86
CA ALA A 149 -15.77 0.93 -9.13
C ALA A 149 -15.76 0.55 -7.63
N ALA A 150 -15.46 -0.71 -7.30
CA ALA A 150 -15.30 -1.14 -5.92
C ALA A 150 -14.12 -0.44 -5.23
N ALA A 151 -12.99 -0.27 -5.94
CA ALA A 151 -11.83 0.44 -5.42
C ALA A 151 -12.09 1.93 -5.19
N GLN A 152 -12.93 2.56 -6.02
CA GLN A 152 -13.39 3.94 -5.82
C GLN A 152 -14.24 4.08 -4.56
N ARG A 153 -15.17 3.15 -4.31
CA ARG A 153 -16.02 3.12 -3.11
C ARG A 153 -15.27 2.74 -1.82
N LEU A 154 -14.03 2.29 -1.90
CA LEU A 154 -13.24 1.89 -0.75
C LEU A 154 -13.23 2.99 0.33
N ASN A 155 -13.53 2.65 1.59
CA ASN A 155 -13.60 3.60 2.72
C ASN A 155 -14.65 4.71 2.57
N THR A 156 -15.72 4.50 1.77
CA THR A 156 -16.91 5.38 1.74
C THR A 156 -18.14 4.66 2.30
N GLU A 157 -19.21 5.40 2.56
CA GLU A 157 -20.50 4.82 2.98
C GLU A 157 -21.12 3.91 1.91
N GLU A 158 -20.72 4.07 0.65
CA GLU A 158 -21.19 3.26 -0.48
C GLU A 158 -20.47 1.90 -0.58
N TYR A 159 -19.43 1.67 0.23
CA TYR A 159 -18.65 0.43 0.18
C TYR A 159 -19.50 -0.80 0.53
N GLN A 160 -19.61 -1.74 -0.40
CA GLN A 160 -20.51 -2.89 -0.26
C GLN A 160 -19.79 -4.09 0.34
N HIS A 161 -19.58 -4.09 1.67
CA HIS A 161 -19.02 -5.26 2.34
C HIS A 161 -20.07 -6.40 2.46
N PRO A 162 -19.73 -7.68 2.17
CA PRO A 162 -18.41 -8.21 1.83
C PRO A 162 -18.10 -8.25 0.33
N ALA A 163 -19.06 -7.95 -0.54
CA ALA A 163 -18.94 -8.13 -2.00
C ALA A 163 -17.74 -7.37 -2.59
N ASP A 164 -17.59 -6.08 -2.26
CA ASP A 164 -16.48 -5.26 -2.71
C ASP A 164 -15.14 -5.74 -2.13
N SER A 165 -15.12 -6.27 -0.90
CA SER A 165 -13.90 -6.81 -0.28
C SER A 165 -13.42 -8.06 -1.00
N VAL A 166 -14.32 -9.02 -1.23
CA VAL A 166 -14.00 -10.26 -1.95
C VAL A 166 -13.56 -9.94 -3.38
N LEU A 167 -14.25 -9.01 -4.06
CA LEU A 167 -13.89 -8.61 -5.41
C LEU A 167 -12.49 -8.01 -5.47
N LEU A 168 -12.14 -7.11 -4.55
CA LEU A 168 -10.84 -6.46 -4.51
C LEU A 168 -9.72 -7.39 -4.04
N ASP A 169 -9.97 -8.27 -3.06
CA ASP A 169 -9.00 -9.29 -2.64
C ASP A 169 -8.66 -10.21 -3.81
N LEU A 170 -9.68 -10.63 -4.56
CA LEU A 170 -9.47 -11.40 -5.79
C LEU A 170 -8.72 -10.57 -6.84
N ALA A 171 -9.08 -9.31 -7.10
CA ALA A 171 -8.43 -8.48 -8.12
C ALA A 171 -6.94 -8.21 -7.80
N LEU A 172 -6.66 -7.91 -6.53
CA LEU A 172 -5.31 -7.63 -6.04
C LEU A 172 -4.45 -8.91 -6.00
N GLY A 173 -5.07 -10.08 -5.82
CA GLY A 173 -4.43 -11.37 -6.05
C GLY A 173 -4.28 -11.73 -7.54
N LYS A 174 -5.29 -11.45 -8.37
CA LYS A 174 -5.41 -11.82 -9.80
C LYS A 174 -4.49 -11.08 -10.75
N ASN A 175 -3.76 -10.06 -10.31
CA ASN A 175 -2.59 -9.61 -11.08
C ASN A 175 -1.52 -10.75 -11.25
N HIS A 176 -1.78 -11.96 -10.75
CA HIS A 176 -1.46 -13.22 -11.43
C HIS A 176 -1.81 -13.22 -12.93
N SER A 177 -0.92 -12.66 -13.73
CA SER A 177 -0.69 -13.24 -15.06
C SER A 177 0.74 -13.78 -15.08
N PRO A 178 0.94 -15.09 -14.84
CA PRO A 178 2.01 -15.75 -15.57
C PRO A 178 1.63 -15.59 -17.03
N ILE A 179 2.53 -15.00 -17.81
CA ILE A 179 2.60 -15.35 -19.23
C ILE A 179 2.60 -16.87 -19.26
N GLU A 180 1.59 -17.44 -19.93
CA GLU A 180 1.58 -18.80 -20.46
C GLU A 180 2.43 -19.80 -19.67
N ASN A 181 1.85 -20.46 -18.67
CA ASN A 181 2.30 -21.81 -18.33
C ASN A 181 1.94 -22.73 -19.50
N ASN A 182 2.67 -22.61 -20.60
CA ASN A 182 2.91 -23.73 -21.48
C ASN A 182 3.65 -24.76 -20.64
N LEU A 183 2.88 -25.73 -20.15
CA LEU A 183 3.36 -27.07 -19.83
C LEU A 183 4.23 -27.55 -20.99
N VAL A 184 5.55 -27.40 -20.85
CA VAL A 184 6.49 -28.31 -21.46
C VAL A 184 7.03 -29.14 -20.31
N LEU A 185 6.38 -30.28 -20.12
CA LEU A 185 7.00 -31.44 -19.50
C LEU A 185 8.26 -31.78 -20.33
N CYS A 186 9.42 -31.66 -19.69
CA CYS A 186 10.62 -32.41 -20.04
C CYS A 186 11.19 -32.95 -18.74
#